data_AF-A0A920AV35-F1
#
_entry.id   AF-A0A920AV35-F1
#
_cell.length_a   1.000
_cell.length_b   1.000
_cell.length_c   1.000
_cell.angle_alpha   90.00
_cell.angle_beta   90.00
_cell.angle_gamma   90.00
#
_symmetry.space_group_name_H-M   'P 1'
#
loop_
_entity.id
_entity.type
_entity.pdbx_description
1 polymer ?
#
loop_
_entity_poly.entity_id
_entity_poly.type
_entity_poly.pdbx_seq_one_letter_code
_entity_poly.pdbx_strand_id
1 'polypeptide(L)'
;MRYETLNNEINNISFDKKYFVSIFGLYFFTLGTILLGYSTYLLLEGVGIVQSTITTWNGQSLFWFLIIFFIAIFILFIPVEFFGIFKIFNNTFKDLIMNILAVILISLLTLVVFQFLINPSNLVVSNLILIGRATSFAGFIAIPLLLFLQHNLKRTIDISENLSYSIVILFWILTANIFL
;
A
#
# COMPACT_ATOMS: atom_id res chain seq x y z
N MET A 1 -38.03 -10.04 -9.97
CA MET A 1 -38.07 -9.21 -8.75
C MET A 1 -36.72 -9.06 -8.04
N ARG A 2 -35.92 -10.12 -7.75
CA ARG A 2 -34.60 -9.96 -7.08
C ARG A 2 -33.44 -9.51 -8.00
N TYR A 3 -33.63 -9.62 -9.32
CA TYR A 3 -32.68 -9.11 -10.33
C TYR A 3 -32.85 -7.61 -10.61
N GLU A 4 -34.07 -7.08 -10.50
CA GLU A 4 -34.34 -5.65 -10.68
C GLU A 4 -33.75 -4.79 -9.55
N THR A 5 -33.69 -5.33 -8.34
CA THR A 5 -33.06 -4.66 -7.19
C THR A 5 -31.54 -4.54 -7.33
N LEU A 6 -30.86 -5.54 -7.91
CA LEU A 6 -29.43 -5.47 -8.22
C LEU A 6 -29.14 -4.40 -9.29
N ASN A 7 -29.98 -4.31 -10.31
CA ASN A 7 -29.80 -3.34 -11.39
C ASN A 7 -29.94 -1.89 -10.90
N ASN A 8 -30.81 -1.65 -9.90
CA ASN A 8 -30.96 -0.34 -9.26
C ASN A 8 -29.80 0.04 -8.33
N GLU A 9 -29.16 -0.92 -7.66
CA GLU A 9 -27.96 -0.65 -6.85
C GLU A 9 -26.73 -0.32 -7.72
N ILE A 10 -26.64 -0.92 -8.91
CA ILE A 10 -25.59 -0.64 -9.91
C ILE A 10 -25.79 0.74 -10.54
N ASN A 11 -27.04 1.13 -10.84
CA ASN A 11 -27.34 2.45 -11.42
C ASN A 11 -27.05 3.63 -10.48
N ASN A 12 -26.91 3.39 -9.18
CA ASN A 12 -26.57 4.40 -8.18
C ASN A 12 -25.10 4.33 -7.72
N ILE A 13 -24.18 3.78 -8.51
CA ILE A 13 -22.75 3.83 -8.22
C ILE A 13 -22.24 5.27 -8.37
N SER A 14 -22.30 6.04 -7.29
CA SER A 14 -21.55 7.28 -7.14
C SER A 14 -20.14 6.96 -6.66
N PHE A 15 -19.13 7.54 -7.31
CA PHE A 15 -17.75 7.52 -6.84
C PHE A 15 -17.63 8.37 -5.57
N ASP A 16 -17.89 7.79 -4.40
CA ASP A 16 -17.70 8.51 -3.15
C ASP A 16 -16.20 8.64 -2.85
N LYS A 17 -15.75 9.89 -2.67
CA LYS A 17 -14.35 10.23 -2.36
C LYS A 17 -13.78 9.46 -1.15
N LYS A 18 -14.64 9.03 -0.22
CA LYS A 18 -14.27 8.32 1.00
C LYS A 18 -13.52 7.00 0.74
N TYR A 19 -13.91 6.22 -0.27
CA TYR A 19 -13.25 4.93 -0.58
C TYR A 19 -11.86 5.18 -1.15
N PHE A 20 -11.73 6.12 -2.08
CA PHE A 20 -10.45 6.50 -2.66
C PHE A 20 -9.48 7.02 -1.60
N VAL A 21 -9.91 7.93 -0.73
CA VAL A 21 -9.05 8.50 0.32
C VAL A 21 -8.59 7.42 1.30
N SER A 22 -9.47 6.51 1.72
CA SER A 22 -9.11 5.40 2.60
C SER A 22 -8.06 4.49 1.98
N ILE A 23 -8.28 4.03 0.75
CA ILE A 23 -7.36 3.13 0.04
C ILE A 23 -6.02 3.81 -0.27
N PHE A 24 -6.06 5.08 -0.66
CA PHE A 24 -4.85 5.84 -0.93
C PHE A 24 -4.03 6.07 0.34
N GLY A 25 -4.70 6.26 1.49
CA GLY A 25 -4.06 6.25 2.80
C GLY A 25 -3.38 4.91 3.12
N LEU A 26 -4.07 3.78 2.88
CA LEU A 26 -3.48 2.44 3.05
C LEU A 26 -2.22 2.28 2.21
N TYR A 27 -2.27 2.68 0.94
CA TYR A 27 -1.14 2.56 0.03
C TYR A 27 0.08 3.36 0.50
N PHE A 28 -0.09 4.61 0.94
CA PHE A 28 1.03 5.39 1.45
C PHE A 28 1.57 4.87 2.77
N PHE A 29 0.71 4.36 3.66
CA PHE A 29 1.20 3.72 4.89
C PHE A 29 2.07 2.50 4.58
N THR A 30 1.65 1.66 3.64
CA THR A 30 2.36 0.43 3.31
C THR A 30 3.68 0.76 2.61
N LEU A 31 3.65 1.65 1.61
CA LEU A 31 4.83 2.11 0.89
C LEU A 31 5.83 2.81 1.82
N GLY A 32 5.36 3.74 2.65
CA GLY A 32 6.20 4.45 3.62
C GLY A 32 6.85 3.50 4.64
N THR A 33 6.12 2.50 5.12
CA THR A 33 6.65 1.52 6.08
C THR A 33 7.74 0.63 5.46
N ILE A 34 7.54 0.18 4.22
CA ILE A 34 8.54 -0.66 3.52
C ILE A 34 9.77 0.15 3.15
N LEU A 35 9.60 1.41 2.73
CA LEU A 35 10.73 2.33 2.52
C LEU A 35 11.52 2.59 3.81
N LEU A 36 10.83 2.71 4.95
CA LEU A 36 11.48 2.83 6.24
C LEU A 36 12.27 1.56 6.56
N GLY A 37 11.70 0.37 6.33
CA GLY A 37 12.41 -0.91 6.44
C GLY A 37 13.67 -0.95 5.56
N TYR A 38 13.57 -0.53 4.31
CA TYR A 38 14.72 -0.44 3.41
C TYR A 38 15.79 0.56 3.90
N SER A 39 15.38 1.71 4.44
CA SER A 39 16.31 2.66 5.04
C SER A 39 17.08 2.01 6.20
N THR A 40 16.40 1.28 7.08
CA THR A 40 17.06 0.59 8.19
C THR A 40 18.03 -0.48 7.72
N TYR A 41 17.73 -1.19 6.63
CA TYR A 41 18.67 -2.12 6.01
C TYR A 41 19.96 -1.42 5.56
N LEU A 42 19.85 -0.26 4.89
CA LEU A 42 21.02 0.53 4.49
C LEU A 42 21.82 1.06 5.68
N LEU A 43 21.17 1.37 6.81
CA LEU A 43 21.87 1.70 8.05
C LEU A 43 22.69 0.51 8.56
N LEU A 44 22.10 -0.69 8.59
CA LEU A 44 22.82 -1.90 9.02
C LEU A 44 24.01 -2.22 8.11
N GLU A 45 23.86 -2.02 6.80
CA GLU A 45 24.94 -2.12 5.81
C GLU A 45 26.03 -1.07 6.06
N GLY A 46 25.65 0.20 6.32
CA GLY A 46 26.58 1.31 6.57
C GLY A 46 27.38 1.19 7.88
N VAL A 47 26.79 0.60 8.92
CA VAL A 47 27.47 0.31 10.19
C VAL A 47 28.36 -0.93 10.09
N GLY A 48 28.17 -1.77 9.07
CA GLY A 48 28.93 -3.00 8.88
C GLY A 48 28.39 -4.20 9.67
N ILE A 49 27.12 -4.15 10.10
CA ILE A 49 26.43 -5.28 10.73
C ILE A 49 26.04 -6.32 9.65
N VAL A 50 25.71 -5.84 8.44
CA VAL A 50 25.36 -6.64 7.27
C VAL A 50 26.39 -6.40 6.16
N GLN A 51 26.63 -7.40 5.31
CA GLN A 51 27.58 -7.30 4.21
C GLN A 51 27.08 -6.33 3.13
N SER A 52 27.99 -5.48 2.62
CA SER A 52 27.67 -4.48 1.60
C SER A 52 27.44 -5.11 0.23
N THR A 53 26.17 -5.31 -0.12
CA THR A 53 25.76 -5.88 -1.42
C THR A 53 25.15 -4.82 -2.34
N ILE A 54 24.63 -3.72 -1.79
CA ILE A 54 23.94 -2.67 -2.54
C ILE A 54 24.87 -1.48 -2.79
N THR A 55 25.71 -1.16 -1.82
CA THR A 55 26.59 0.01 -1.85
C THR A 55 28.06 -0.39 -1.88
N THR A 56 28.92 0.45 -2.47
CA THR A 56 30.35 0.16 -2.63
C THR A 56 31.19 0.60 -1.42
N TRP A 57 30.67 1.50 -0.60
CA TRP A 57 31.31 1.98 0.62
C TRP A 57 30.28 2.42 1.67
N ASN A 58 30.60 2.23 2.95
CA ASN A 58 29.77 2.57 4.10
C ASN A 58 29.23 4.00 4.09
N GLY A 59 30.03 4.98 3.66
CA GLY A 59 29.62 6.38 3.59
C GLY A 59 28.45 6.61 2.61
N GLN A 60 28.46 5.89 1.47
CA GLN A 60 27.36 5.93 0.52
C GLN A 60 26.08 5.34 1.16
N SER A 61 26.20 4.24 1.90
CA SER A 61 25.05 3.61 2.56
C SER A 61 24.39 4.54 3.59
N LEU A 62 25.19 5.19 4.44
CA LEU A 62 24.70 6.14 5.44
C LEU A 62 24.03 7.37 4.80
N PHE A 63 24.57 7.85 3.68
CA PHE A 63 23.98 8.96 2.94
C PHE A 63 22.59 8.59 2.38
N TRP A 64 22.48 7.44 1.70
CA TRP A 64 21.21 6.97 1.16
C TRP A 64 20.20 6.60 2.24
N PHE A 65 20.65 6.02 3.35
CA PHE A 65 19.83 5.80 4.54
C PHE A 65 19.12 7.10 4.96
N LEU A 66 19.86 8.18 5.15
CA LEU A 66 19.31 9.44 5.65
C LEU A 66 18.25 10.01 4.69
N ILE A 67 18.54 10.00 3.39
CA ILE A 67 17.61 10.49 2.36
C ILE A 67 16.31 9.68 2.37
N ILE A 68 16.43 8.35 2.28
CA ILE A 68 15.27 7.46 2.19
C ILE A 68 14.47 7.49 3.50
N PHE A 69 15.14 7.60 4.64
CA PHE A 69 14.50 7.72 5.95
C PHE A 69 13.59 8.96 6.04
N PHE A 70 14.09 10.14 5.66
CA PHE A 70 13.27 11.34 5.68
C PHE A 70 12.14 11.31 4.64
N ILE A 71 12.39 10.74 3.46
CA ILE A 71 11.34 10.52 2.45
C ILE A 71 10.25 9.58 2.99
N ALA A 72 10.64 8.49 3.65
CA ALA A 72 9.70 7.53 4.22
C ALA A 72 8.82 8.17 5.30
N ILE A 73 9.42 8.95 6.22
CA ILE A 73 8.67 9.69 7.25
C ILE A 73 7.71 10.68 6.60
N PHE A 74 8.15 11.43 5.59
CA PHE A 74 7.30 12.37 4.88
C PHE A 74 6.11 11.68 4.22
N ILE A 75 6.33 10.52 3.59
CA ILE A 75 5.26 9.74 2.97
C ILE A 75 4.27 9.22 4.04
N LEU A 76 4.76 8.72 5.17
CA LEU A 76 3.93 8.26 6.29
C LEU A 76 3.11 9.38 6.92
N PHE A 77 3.60 10.62 6.87
CA PHE A 77 2.90 11.79 7.38
C PHE A 77 1.67 12.15 6.52
N ILE A 78 1.70 11.88 5.20
CA ILE A 78 0.63 12.29 4.27
C ILE A 78 -0.76 11.76 4.71
N PRO A 79 -0.95 10.44 4.95
CA PRO A 79 -2.25 9.94 5.39
C PRO A 79 -2.68 10.44 6.77
N VAL A 80 -1.70 10.68 7.65
CA VAL A 80 -1.96 11.13 9.03
C VAL A 80 -2.56 12.54 9.03
N GLU A 81 -1.93 13.47 8.29
CA GLU A 81 -2.30 14.88 8.32
C GLU A 81 -3.44 15.21 7.34
N PHE A 82 -3.40 14.69 6.11
CA PHE A 82 -4.28 15.17 5.04
C PHE A 82 -5.55 14.33 4.85
N PHE A 83 -5.55 13.06 5.24
CA PHE A 83 -6.69 12.17 4.97
C PHE A 83 -7.60 12.01 6.20
N GLY A 84 -7.03 11.78 7.38
CA GLY A 84 -7.79 11.73 8.64
C GLY A 84 -8.87 10.64 8.73
N ILE A 85 -8.89 9.68 7.79
CA ILE A 85 -9.87 8.58 7.73
C ILE A 85 -9.12 7.25 7.77
N PHE A 86 -9.16 6.57 8.92
CA PHE A 86 -8.53 5.27 9.15
C PHE A 86 -9.58 4.16 9.29
N LYS A 87 -10.54 4.12 8.36
CA LYS A 87 -11.68 3.19 8.37
C LYS A 87 -11.96 2.70 6.97
N ILE A 88 -12.18 1.38 6.84
CA ILE A 88 -12.67 0.78 5.60
C ILE A 88 -14.17 0.55 5.74
N PHE A 89 -14.94 1.25 4.90
CA PHE A 89 -16.37 1.03 4.78
C PHE A 89 -16.60 -0.16 3.85
N ASN A 90 -16.99 -1.31 4.41
CA ASN A 90 -17.21 -2.55 3.64
C ASN A 90 -18.46 -3.28 4.12
N ASN A 91 -19.55 -2.52 4.31
CA ASN A 91 -20.79 -3.02 4.92
C ASN A 91 -21.73 -3.59 3.86
N THR A 92 -21.78 -2.98 2.68
CA THR A 92 -22.59 -3.44 1.55
C THR A 92 -21.73 -4.01 0.44
N PHE A 93 -22.32 -4.84 -0.42
CA PHE A 93 -21.63 -5.40 -1.59
C PHE A 93 -21.18 -4.30 -2.57
N LYS A 94 -21.95 -3.21 -2.66
CA LYS A 94 -21.56 -2.00 -3.41
C LYS A 94 -20.27 -1.38 -2.86
N ASP A 95 -20.14 -1.25 -1.55
CA ASP A 95 -18.93 -0.72 -0.91
C ASP A 95 -17.71 -1.61 -1.22
N LEU A 96 -17.90 -2.94 -1.20
CA LEU A 96 -16.85 -3.90 -1.53
C LEU A 96 -16.33 -3.68 -2.95
N ILE A 97 -17.23 -3.64 -3.94
CA ILE A 97 -16.86 -3.40 -5.34
C ILE A 97 -16.10 -2.09 -5.47
N MET A 98 -16.57 -1.03 -4.81
CA MET A 98 -15.96 0.30 -4.92
C MET A 98 -14.55 0.36 -4.31
N ASN A 99 -14.34 -0.29 -3.17
CA ASN A 99 -12.99 -0.43 -2.59
C ASN A 99 -12.07 -1.25 -3.49
N ILE A 100 -12.54 -2.38 -4.05
CA ILE A 100 -11.74 -3.22 -4.95
C ILE A 100 -11.34 -2.43 -6.20
N LEU A 101 -12.28 -1.73 -6.84
CA LEU A 101 -11.98 -0.90 -7.99
C LEU A 101 -10.98 0.21 -7.67
N ALA A 102 -11.14 0.87 -6.52
CA ALA A 102 -10.20 1.91 -6.07
C ALA A 102 -8.79 1.34 -5.85
N VAL A 103 -8.67 0.19 -5.17
CA VAL A 103 -7.38 -0.50 -4.94
C VAL A 103 -6.71 -0.87 -6.26
N ILE A 104 -7.46 -1.48 -7.19
CA ILE A 104 -6.93 -1.87 -8.49
C ILE A 104 -6.45 -0.65 -9.27
N LEU A 105 -7.26 0.41 -9.33
CA LEU A 105 -6.93 1.62 -10.06
C LEU A 105 -5.67 2.30 -9.51
N ILE A 106 -5.62 2.48 -8.18
CA ILE A 106 -4.46 3.09 -7.51
C ILE A 106 -3.22 2.24 -7.76
N SER A 107 -3.31 0.93 -7.56
CA SER A 107 -2.19 0.00 -7.71
C SER A 107 -1.65 -0.07 -9.12
N LEU A 108 -2.53 -0.08 -10.14
CA LEU A 108 -2.10 -0.07 -11.54
C LEU A 108 -1.45 1.25 -11.93
N LEU A 109 -2.01 2.38 -11.49
CA LEU A 109 -1.45 3.70 -11.77
C LEU A 109 -0.06 3.82 -11.15
N THR A 110 0.10 3.44 -9.89
CA THR A 110 1.41 3.49 -9.21
C THR A 110 2.40 2.51 -9.82
N LEU A 111 1.95 1.33 -10.26
CA LEU A 111 2.82 0.37 -10.97
C LEU A 111 3.41 0.98 -12.24
N VAL A 112 2.59 1.65 -13.06
CA VAL A 112 3.04 2.34 -14.27
C VAL A 112 4.05 3.44 -13.92
N VAL A 113 3.80 4.21 -12.85
CA VAL A 113 4.73 5.24 -12.37
C VAL A 113 6.09 4.63 -12.01
N PHE A 114 6.13 3.57 -11.19
CA PHE A 114 7.41 2.96 -10.80
C PHE A 114 8.11 2.23 -11.94
N GLN A 115 7.36 1.64 -12.88
CA GLN A 115 7.93 0.85 -13.96
C GLN A 115 8.49 1.70 -15.10
N PHE A 116 7.86 2.82 -15.45
CA PHE A 116 8.18 3.57 -16.67
C PHE A 116 8.76 4.97 -16.42
N LEU A 117 8.42 5.63 -15.31
CA LEU A 117 8.88 7.01 -15.08
C LEU A 117 10.28 7.08 -14.44
N ILE A 118 10.78 6.00 -13.85
CA ILE A 118 12.04 6.00 -13.10
C ILE A 118 13.05 5.06 -13.76
N ASN A 119 14.11 5.62 -14.32
CA ASN A 119 15.24 4.83 -14.84
C ASN A 119 16.25 4.55 -13.72
N PRO A 120 16.66 3.29 -13.50
CA PRO A 120 17.60 2.95 -12.45
C PRO A 120 19.01 3.43 -12.81
N SER A 121 19.55 4.38 -12.03
CA SER A 121 20.92 4.88 -12.15
C SER A 121 21.91 4.17 -11.24
N ASN A 122 21.45 3.62 -10.12
CA ASN A 122 22.24 2.85 -9.17
C ASN A 122 21.39 1.72 -8.54
N LEU A 123 22.04 0.79 -7.83
CA LEU A 123 21.36 -0.35 -7.19
C LEU A 123 20.35 0.09 -6.12
N VAL A 124 20.61 1.22 -5.43
CA VAL A 124 19.68 1.78 -4.44
C VAL A 124 18.35 2.18 -5.09
N VAL A 125 18.41 2.95 -6.18
CA VAL A 125 17.23 3.38 -6.95
C VAL A 125 16.54 2.18 -7.60
N SER A 126 17.31 1.19 -8.07
CA SER A 126 16.74 -0.07 -8.57
C SER A 126 15.91 -0.79 -7.49
N ASN A 127 16.41 -0.85 -6.25
CA ASN A 127 15.68 -1.45 -5.14
C ASN A 127 14.46 -0.62 -4.72
N LEU A 128 14.53 0.71 -4.79
CA LEU A 128 13.36 1.57 -4.59
C LEU A 128 12.26 1.31 -5.63
N ILE A 129 12.64 1.12 -6.91
CA ILE A 129 11.69 0.76 -7.97
C ILE A 129 11.10 -0.62 -7.70
N LEU A 130 11.91 -1.60 -7.28
CA LEU A 130 11.42 -2.93 -6.90
C LEU A 130 10.40 -2.87 -5.77
N ILE A 131 10.66 -2.09 -4.71
CA ILE A 131 9.72 -1.86 -3.60
C ILE A 131 8.40 -1.26 -4.12
N GLY A 132 8.47 -0.22 -4.94
CA GLY A 132 7.28 0.42 -5.52
C GLY A 132 6.45 -0.53 -6.39
N ARG A 133 7.11 -1.42 -7.12
CA ARG A 133 6.43 -2.46 -7.93
C ARG A 133 5.82 -3.54 -7.06
N ALA A 134 6.56 -4.08 -6.09
CA ALA A 134 6.08 -5.13 -5.19
C ALA A 134 4.87 -4.66 -4.37
N THR A 135 4.92 -3.44 -3.83
CA THR A 135 3.77 -2.83 -3.11
C THR A 135 2.54 -2.67 -4.00
N SER A 136 2.74 -2.24 -5.25
CA SER A 136 1.67 -2.10 -6.23
C SER A 136 1.11 -3.46 -6.68
N PHE A 137 1.94 -4.48 -6.89
CA PHE A 137 1.48 -5.83 -7.21
C PHE A 137 0.72 -6.50 -6.05
N ALA A 138 1.22 -6.37 -4.82
CA ALA A 138 0.52 -6.82 -3.63
C ALA A 138 -0.85 -6.13 -3.50
N GLY A 139 -0.91 -4.83 -3.79
CA GLY A 139 -2.13 -4.06 -3.85
C GLY A 139 -3.11 -4.57 -4.90
N PHE A 140 -2.61 -4.84 -6.10
CA PHE A 140 -3.43 -5.32 -7.21
C PHE A 140 -4.04 -6.72 -6.97
N ILE A 141 -3.29 -7.64 -6.38
CA ILE A 141 -3.71 -9.05 -6.25
C ILE A 141 -4.25 -9.36 -4.85
N ALA A 142 -3.45 -9.12 -3.82
CA ALA A 142 -3.70 -9.66 -2.48
C ALA A 142 -4.78 -8.88 -1.73
N ILE A 143 -4.85 -7.56 -1.92
CA ILE A 143 -5.78 -6.71 -1.18
C ILE A 143 -7.24 -6.87 -1.63
N PRO A 144 -7.58 -6.98 -2.92
CA PRO A 144 -8.93 -7.30 -3.34
C PRO A 144 -9.43 -8.62 -2.75
N LEU A 145 -8.58 -9.66 -2.74
CA LEU A 145 -8.90 -10.95 -2.14
C LEU A 145 -9.13 -10.83 -0.63
N LEU A 146 -8.30 -10.06 0.07
CA LEU A 146 -8.48 -9.81 1.50
C LEU A 146 -9.78 -9.05 1.79
N LEU A 147 -10.09 -7.99 1.03
CA LEU A 147 -11.32 -7.22 1.19
C LEU A 147 -12.56 -8.09 0.97
N PHE A 148 -12.50 -9.01 0.00
CA PHE A 148 -13.56 -9.99 -0.23
C PHE A 148 -13.70 -10.95 0.96
N LEU A 149 -12.60 -11.51 1.46
CA LEU A 149 -12.60 -12.39 2.64
C LEU A 149 -13.20 -11.66 3.86
N GLN A 150 -12.76 -10.43 4.09
CA GLN A 150 -13.19 -9.60 5.20
C GLN A 150 -14.67 -9.25 5.13
N HIS A 151 -15.20 -8.96 3.95
CA HIS A 151 -16.64 -8.73 3.75
C HIS A 151 -17.47 -9.95 4.16
N ASN A 152 -17.01 -11.14 3.78
CA ASN A 152 -17.68 -12.39 4.15
C ASN A 152 -17.58 -12.67 5.66
N LEU A 153 -16.42 -12.44 6.27
CA LEU A 153 -16.20 -12.61 7.71
C LEU A 153 -17.00 -11.61 8.55
N LYS A 154 -17.21 -10.39 8.05
CA LYS A 154 -18.03 -9.39 8.75
C LYS A 154 -19.49 -9.83 8.88
N ARG A 155 -19.96 -10.72 8.02
CA ARG A 155 -21.31 -11.33 8.13
C ARG A 155 -21.43 -12.32 9.29
N THR A 156 -20.30 -12.83 9.81
CA THR A 156 -20.27 -13.81 10.89
C THR A 156 -19.72 -13.26 12.20
N ILE A 157 -18.85 -12.25 12.15
CA ILE A 157 -18.20 -11.62 13.29
C ILE A 157 -18.28 -10.10 13.12
N ASP A 158 -18.80 -9.39 14.13
CA ASP A 158 -18.82 -7.92 14.15
C ASP A 158 -17.41 -7.35 14.38
N ILE A 159 -16.64 -7.26 13.30
CA ILE A 159 -15.31 -6.65 13.31
C ILE A 159 -15.46 -5.14 13.14
N SER A 160 -14.78 -4.36 14.00
CA SER A 160 -14.78 -2.90 13.92
C SER A 160 -14.05 -2.41 12.66
N GLU A 161 -14.47 -1.25 12.13
CA GLU A 161 -13.92 -0.68 10.89
C GLU A 161 -12.46 -0.21 11.05
N ASN A 162 -12.05 0.16 12.27
CA ASN A 162 -10.66 0.55 12.56
C ASN A 162 -9.74 -0.69 12.56
N LEU A 163 -10.15 -1.77 13.22
CA LEU A 163 -9.36 -3.01 13.28
C LEU A 163 -9.26 -3.63 11.89
N SER A 164 -10.35 -3.55 11.14
CA SER A 164 -10.41 -3.87 9.71
C SER A 164 -9.35 -3.14 8.89
N TYR A 165 -9.20 -1.82 9.09
CA TYR A 165 -8.20 -1.01 8.41
C TYR A 165 -6.77 -1.45 8.77
N SER A 166 -6.49 -1.65 10.06
CA SER A 166 -5.16 -2.08 10.53
C SER A 166 -4.76 -3.47 10.01
N ILE A 167 -5.71 -4.42 9.95
CA ILE A 167 -5.44 -5.76 9.38
C ILE A 167 -5.04 -5.63 7.91
N VAL A 168 -5.74 -4.80 7.14
CA VAL A 168 -5.43 -4.62 5.72
C VAL A 168 -4.05 -3.99 5.53
N ILE A 169 -3.66 -3.00 6.35
CA ILE A 169 -2.28 -2.45 6.33
C ILE A 169 -1.26 -3.57 6.57
N LEU A 170 -1.44 -4.31 7.66
CA LEU A 170 -0.48 -5.34 8.05
C LEU A 170 -0.34 -6.40 6.95
N PHE A 171 -1.46 -6.88 6.42
CA PHE A 171 -1.46 -7.86 5.34
C PHE A 171 -0.83 -7.33 4.06
N TRP A 172 -1.06 -6.06 3.72
CA TRP A 172 -0.43 -5.43 2.55
C TRP A 172 1.08 -5.33 2.72
N ILE A 173 1.56 -4.94 3.90
CA ILE A 173 3.01 -4.91 4.19
C ILE A 173 3.60 -6.33 4.04
N LEU A 174 2.97 -7.34 4.65
CA LEU A 174 3.48 -8.71 4.58
C LEU A 174 3.50 -9.24 3.14
N THR A 175 2.40 -9.04 2.40
CA THR A 175 2.31 -9.51 1.01
C THR A 175 3.27 -8.77 0.09
N ALA A 176 3.49 -7.47 0.29
CA ALA A 176 4.50 -6.73 -0.45
C ALA A 176 5.92 -7.27 -0.23
N ASN A 177 6.25 -7.75 0.97
CA ASN A 177 7.53 -8.41 1.22
C ASN A 177 7.66 -9.78 0.54
N ILE A 178 6.55 -10.46 0.24
CA ILE A 178 6.57 -11.73 -0.52
C ILE A 178 6.88 -11.48 -2.01
N PHE A 179 6.49 -10.31 -2.53
CA PHE A 179 6.73 -9.91 -3.92
C PHE A 179 8.05 -9.16 -4.15
N LEU A 180 8.81 -8.88 -3.07
CA LEU A 180 10.14 -8.28 -3.10
C LEU A 180 11.21 -9.35 -3.32
#